data_AF-A0A842TTL2-F1
#
_entry.id   AF-A0A842TTL2-F1
#
_cell.length_a   1.000
_cell.length_b   1.000
_cell.length_c   1.000
_cell.angle_alpha   90.00
_cell.angle_beta   90.00
_cell.angle_gamma   90.00
#
_symmetry.space_group_name_H-M   'P 1'
#
loop_
_entity.id
_entity.type
_entity.pdbx_description
1 polymer ?
#
loop_
_entity_poly.entity_id
_entity_poly.type
_entity_poly.pdbx_seq_one_letter_code
_entity_poly.pdbx_strand_id
1 'polypeptide(L)'
;MNRNLEKIICILIIIIFLCPLLIENNYSLNTSDIEIKKLDLRDQAIQNITEAQNEIYNATEKLIYLETLNGEISDLVEVLDISVNLLNNATQMFNQTNYNESIYFAEMSKGNASQVILDANSRITETIQKNQQIMIISIIIIVVVIIIVIAGGFLIYKLVKKYQEKKLMKMKISLVDEGEE
;
A
#
# COMPACT_ATOMS: atom_id res chain seq x y z
N MET A 1 26.78 11.42 -19.72
CA MET A 1 26.37 10.44 -18.70
C MET A 1 25.15 10.99 -17.98
N ASN A 2 24.03 10.26 -17.98
CA ASN A 2 22.72 10.80 -17.61
C ASN A 2 22.63 10.95 -16.08
N ARG A 3 22.60 12.19 -15.57
CA ARG A 3 22.59 12.51 -14.11
C ARG A 3 21.44 11.83 -13.34
N ASN A 4 20.39 11.40 -14.05
CA ASN A 4 19.28 10.67 -13.46
C ASN A 4 19.63 9.21 -13.15
N LEU A 5 20.56 8.60 -13.91
CA LEU A 5 21.01 7.23 -13.66
C LEU A 5 21.90 7.15 -12.41
N GLU A 6 22.77 8.15 -12.19
CA GLU A 6 23.59 8.26 -10.97
C GLU A 6 22.73 8.40 -9.71
N LYS A 7 21.65 9.19 -9.76
CA LYS A 7 20.73 9.36 -8.63
C LYS A 7 19.99 8.06 -8.27
N ILE A 8 19.58 7.28 -9.27
CA ILE A 8 18.89 6.00 -9.06
C ILE A 8 19.85 4.96 -8.46
N ILE A 9 21.10 4.92 -8.93
CA ILE A 9 22.13 4.02 -8.37
C ILE A 9 22.47 4.41 -6.92
N CYS A 10 22.59 5.70 -6.60
CA CYS A 10 22.83 6.14 -5.22
C CYS A 10 21.68 5.77 -4.27
N ILE A 11 20.42 5.87 -4.70
CA ILE A 11 19.27 5.49 -3.86
C ILE A 11 19.22 3.98 -3.63
N LEU A 12 19.53 3.17 -4.64
CA LEU A 12 19.60 1.70 -4.50
C LEU A 12 20.71 1.25 -3.54
N ILE A 13 21.88 1.90 -3.57
CA ILE A 13 22.98 1.60 -2.65
C ILE A 13 22.60 1.95 -1.20
N ILE A 14 21.89 3.07 -0.97
CA ILE A 14 21.41 3.48 0.35
C ILE A 14 20.40 2.47 0.93
N ILE A 15 19.47 1.97 0.10
CA ILE A 15 18.46 0.99 0.53
C ILE A 15 19.10 -0.36 0.89
N ILE A 16 20.09 -0.82 0.13
CA ILE A 16 20.78 -2.09 0.39
C ILE A 16 21.64 -2.00 1.66
N PHE A 17 22.25 -0.84 1.95
CA PHE A 17 23.08 -0.64 3.15
C PHE A 17 22.29 -0.35 4.43
N LEU A 18 21.06 0.20 4.34
CA LEU A 18 20.22 0.49 5.52
C LEU A 18 19.35 -0.69 5.96
N CYS A 19 19.15 -1.71 5.11
CA CYS A 19 18.28 -2.86 5.41
C CYS A 19 18.79 -3.77 6.54
N PRO A 20 20.11 -4.04 6.70
CA PRO A 20 20.61 -4.84 7.83
C PRO A 20 20.55 -4.12 9.18
N LEU A 21 20.69 -2.79 9.19
CA LEU A 21 20.72 -1.98 10.42
C LEU A 21 19.34 -1.83 11.10
N LEU A 22 18.25 -2.11 10.37
CA LEU A 22 16.89 -2.14 10.92
C LEU A 22 16.48 -3.52 11.46
N ILE A 23 17.28 -4.57 11.21
CA ILE A 23 17.02 -5.92 11.72
C ILE A 23 17.82 -6.18 13.01
N GLU A 24 18.95 -5.50 13.24
CA GLU A 24 19.78 -5.71 14.44
C GLU A 24 19.39 -4.86 15.67
N ASN A 25 18.42 -3.95 15.56
CA ASN A 25 18.09 -3.01 16.65
C ASN A 25 16.80 -3.31 17.42
N ASN A 26 16.28 -4.53 17.36
CA ASN A 26 15.16 -4.91 18.20
C ASN A 26 15.43 -6.22 18.95
N TYR A 27 15.59 -6.05 20.27
CA TYR A 27 15.56 -7.05 21.34
C TYR A 27 16.85 -7.82 21.63
N SER A 28 17.77 -7.18 22.37
CA SER A 28 18.32 -7.88 23.52
C SER A 28 17.23 -7.90 24.59
N LEU A 29 16.50 -9.01 24.68
CA LEU A 29 15.69 -9.30 25.86
C LEU A 29 16.69 -9.54 27.00
N ASN A 30 16.88 -8.49 27.80
CA ASN A 30 17.53 -8.59 29.09
C ASN A 30 16.64 -9.48 29.97
N THR A 31 16.95 -10.78 30.01
CA THR A 31 16.36 -11.72 30.96
C THR A 31 16.95 -11.46 32.33
N SER A 32 16.55 -10.35 32.95
CA SER A 32 16.64 -10.17 34.39
C SER A 32 15.23 -10.32 34.94
N ASP A 33 14.94 -11.50 35.47
CA ASP A 33 13.89 -11.77 36.45
C ASP A 33 12.59 -10.98 36.27
N ILE A 34 11.79 -11.37 35.27
CA ILE A 34 10.34 -11.13 35.36
C ILE A 34 9.83 -12.11 36.41
N GLU A 35 9.82 -11.69 37.67
CA GLU A 35 8.89 -12.25 38.64
C GLU A 35 7.49 -12.10 38.03
N ILE A 36 6.94 -13.19 37.50
CA ILE A 36 5.53 -13.26 37.10
C ILE A 36 4.74 -13.12 38.40
N LYS A 37 4.44 -11.88 38.77
CA LYS A 37 3.54 -11.55 39.85
C LYS A 37 2.21 -12.20 39.48
N LYS A 38 1.89 -13.31 40.14
CA LYS A 38 0.65 -14.05 39.91
C LYS A 38 -0.49 -13.09 40.26
N LEU A 39 -1.06 -12.45 39.24
CA LEU A 39 -2.18 -11.54 39.42
C LEU A 39 -3.34 -12.32 40.03
N ASP A 40 -4.08 -11.67 40.91
CA ASP A 40 -5.37 -12.20 41.33
C ASP A 40 -6.27 -12.35 40.09
N LEU A 41 -7.14 -13.36 40.09
CA LEU A 41 -7.97 -13.70 38.92
C LEU A 41 -8.82 -12.50 38.46
N ARG A 42 -9.26 -11.67 39.41
CA ARG A 42 -9.97 -10.43 39.13
C ARG A 42 -9.13 -9.45 38.32
N ASP A 43 -7.89 -9.23 38.71
CA ASP A 43 -7.01 -8.27 38.03
C ASP A 43 -6.57 -8.81 36.65
N GLN A 44 -6.37 -10.12 36.53
CA GLN A 44 -6.13 -10.77 35.25
C GLN A 44 -7.33 -10.64 34.30
N ALA A 45 -8.56 -10.75 34.80
CA ALA A 45 -9.77 -10.55 34.01
C ALA A 45 -9.88 -9.08 33.52
N ILE A 46 -9.61 -8.10 34.39
CA ILE A 46 -9.57 -6.67 34.02
C ILE A 46 -8.55 -6.42 32.91
N GLN A 47 -7.35 -6.98 33.06
CA GLN A 47 -6.28 -6.85 32.07
C GLN A 47 -6.72 -7.44 30.71
N ASN A 48 -7.25 -8.66 30.68
CA ASN A 48 -7.66 -9.30 29.42
C ASN A 48 -8.82 -8.56 28.74
N ILE A 49 -9.81 -8.07 29.49
CA ILE A 49 -10.89 -7.24 28.93
C ILE A 49 -10.30 -5.97 28.30
N THR A 50 -9.36 -5.31 28.98
CA THR A 50 -8.72 -4.09 28.48
C THR A 50 -7.89 -4.36 27.22
N GLU A 51 -7.14 -5.46 27.19
CA GLU A 51 -6.37 -5.87 26.01
C GLU A 51 -7.29 -6.19 24.83
N ALA A 52 -8.39 -6.91 25.05
CA ALA A 52 -9.37 -7.21 24.01
C ALA A 52 -10.04 -5.93 23.46
N GLN A 53 -10.38 -4.97 24.33
CA GLN A 53 -10.90 -3.66 23.94
C GLN A 53 -9.92 -2.90 23.03
N ASN A 54 -8.65 -2.84 23.42
CA ASN A 54 -7.61 -2.18 22.63
C ASN A 54 -7.41 -2.87 21.27
N GLU A 55 -7.48 -4.20 21.24
CA GLU A 55 -7.34 -4.96 20.00
C GLU A 55 -8.51 -4.71 19.05
N ILE A 56 -9.75 -4.65 19.56
CA ILE A 56 -10.94 -4.28 18.77
C ILE A 56 -10.80 -2.85 18.22
N TYR A 57 -10.31 -1.91 19.03
CA TYR A 57 -10.07 -0.54 18.57
C TYR A 57 -9.06 -0.51 17.43
N ASN A 58 -7.93 -1.19 17.58
CA ASN A 58 -6.89 -1.30 16.55
C ASN A 58 -7.43 -1.97 15.28
N ALA A 59 -8.21 -3.04 15.41
CA ALA A 59 -8.86 -3.71 14.28
C ALA A 59 -9.79 -2.77 13.53
N THR A 60 -10.58 -1.98 14.25
CA THR A 60 -11.49 -0.97 13.68
C THR A 60 -10.71 0.08 12.88
N GLU A 61 -9.61 0.61 13.42
CA GLU A 61 -8.76 1.56 12.70
C GLU A 61 -8.21 0.97 11.38
N LYS A 62 -7.81 -0.30 11.39
CA LYS A 62 -7.35 -0.99 10.17
C LYS A 62 -8.46 -1.16 9.14
N LEU A 63 -9.67 -1.50 9.56
CA LEU A 63 -10.81 -1.63 8.66
C LEU A 63 -11.20 -0.29 8.04
N ILE A 64 -11.24 0.78 8.84
CA ILE A 64 -11.50 2.14 8.32
C ILE A 64 -10.45 2.50 7.27
N TYR A 65 -9.17 2.26 7.55
CA TYR A 65 -8.12 2.55 6.58
C TYR A 65 -8.25 1.71 5.30
N LEU A 66 -8.55 0.42 5.42
CA LEU A 66 -8.80 -0.46 4.27
C LEU A 66 -10.00 0.02 3.44
N GLU A 67 -11.08 0.45 4.09
CA GLU A 67 -12.26 1.04 3.43
C GLU A 67 -11.90 2.31 2.66
N THR A 68 -11.06 3.20 3.23
CA THR A 68 -10.61 4.41 2.50
C THR A 68 -9.81 4.09 1.24
N LEU A 69 -9.21 2.89 1.15
CA LEU A 69 -8.53 2.39 -0.04
C LEU A 69 -9.49 1.67 -1.01
N ASN A 70 -10.80 1.71 -0.75
CA ASN A 70 -11.85 0.94 -1.43
C ASN A 70 -11.62 -0.58 -1.36
N GLY A 71 -11.04 -1.07 -0.27
CA GLY A 71 -10.89 -2.50 -0.01
C GLY A 71 -12.21 -3.15 0.45
N GLU A 72 -12.35 -4.45 0.21
CA GLU A 72 -13.49 -5.23 0.70
C GLU A 72 -13.32 -5.54 2.20
N ILE A 73 -14.31 -5.13 3.00
CA ILE A 73 -14.30 -5.27 4.47
C ILE A 73 -15.42 -6.17 5.03
N SER A 74 -16.38 -6.60 4.21
CA SER A 74 -17.67 -7.16 4.69
C SER A 74 -17.50 -8.36 5.63
N ASP A 75 -16.65 -9.31 5.25
CA ASP A 75 -16.35 -10.51 6.03
C ASP A 75 -15.52 -10.19 7.29
N LEU A 76 -14.61 -9.22 7.20
CA LEU A 76 -13.82 -8.78 8.36
C LEU A 76 -14.68 -8.05 9.40
N VAL A 77 -15.69 -7.30 8.96
CA VAL A 77 -16.67 -6.66 9.86
C VAL A 77 -17.51 -7.70 10.59
N GLU A 78 -17.91 -8.80 9.92
CA GLU A 78 -18.64 -9.90 10.57
C GLU A 78 -17.80 -10.55 11.68
N VAL A 79 -16.51 -10.81 11.43
CA VAL A 79 -15.61 -11.36 12.45
C VAL A 79 -15.39 -10.37 13.61
N LEU A 80 -15.31 -9.07 13.31
CA LEU A 80 -15.19 -8.03 14.34
C LEU A 80 -16.46 -7.94 15.20
N ASP A 81 -17.65 -8.11 14.62
CA ASP A 81 -18.91 -8.16 15.38
C ASP A 81 -18.93 -9.35 16.35
N ILE A 82 -18.47 -10.54 15.91
CA ILE A 82 -18.29 -11.70 16.78
C ILE A 82 -17.32 -11.37 17.93
N SER A 83 -16.21 -10.69 17.64
CA SER A 83 -15.24 -10.25 18.65
C SER A 83 -15.87 -9.32 19.70
N VAL A 84 -16.70 -8.36 19.28
CA VAL A 84 -17.42 -7.43 20.18
C VAL A 84 -18.44 -8.19 21.05
N ASN A 85 -19.17 -9.13 20.47
CA ASN A 85 -20.11 -9.98 21.22
C ASN A 85 -19.40 -10.81 22.29
N LEU A 86 -18.21 -11.35 21.98
CA LEU A 86 -17.37 -12.06 22.95
C LEU A 86 -16.88 -11.13 24.07
N LEU A 87 -16.49 -9.89 23.76
CA LEU A 87 -16.11 -8.90 24.78
C LEU A 87 -17.28 -8.55 25.71
N ASN A 88 -18.50 -8.44 25.17
CA ASN A 88 -19.71 -8.22 25.96
C ASN A 88 -19.95 -9.39 26.92
N ASN A 89 -19.81 -10.63 26.45
CA ASN A 89 -19.89 -11.82 27.30
C ASN A 89 -18.79 -11.82 28.38
N ALA A 90 -17.55 -11.45 28.03
CA ALA A 90 -16.45 -11.34 28.98
C ALA A 90 -16.76 -10.35 30.11
N THR A 91 -17.35 -9.20 29.76
CA THR A 91 -17.77 -8.15 30.70
C THR A 91 -18.94 -8.63 31.57
N GLN A 92 -19.91 -9.34 31.00
CA GLN A 92 -21.01 -9.93 31.74
C GLN A 92 -20.51 -10.95 32.78
N MET A 93 -19.59 -11.85 32.40
CA MET A 93 -19.01 -12.83 33.31
C MET A 93 -18.20 -12.17 34.43
N PHE A 94 -17.47 -11.09 34.11
CA PHE A 94 -16.78 -10.29 35.11
C PHE A 94 -17.74 -9.72 36.16
N ASN A 95 -18.86 -9.15 35.72
CA ASN A 95 -19.88 -8.58 36.61
C ASN A 95 -20.58 -9.65 37.48
N GLN A 96 -20.61 -10.90 37.02
CA GLN A 96 -21.09 -12.05 37.78
C GLN A 96 -20.02 -12.65 38.70
N THR A 97 -18.84 -12.03 38.81
CA THR A 97 -17.66 -12.52 39.54
C THR A 97 -17.10 -13.85 39.02
N ASN A 98 -17.50 -14.27 37.82
CA ASN A 98 -16.96 -15.44 37.13
C ASN A 98 -15.72 -15.05 36.32
N TYR A 99 -14.60 -14.84 37.01
CA TYR A 99 -13.38 -14.31 36.40
C TYR A 99 -12.73 -15.27 35.40
N ASN A 100 -12.84 -16.58 35.59
CA ASN A 100 -12.28 -17.56 34.66
C ASN A 100 -12.97 -17.51 33.29
N GLU A 101 -14.31 -17.48 33.26
CA GLU A 101 -15.05 -17.35 32.00
C GLU A 101 -14.85 -15.97 31.38
N SER A 102 -14.74 -14.92 32.21
CA SER A 102 -14.41 -13.58 31.74
C SER A 102 -13.08 -13.54 30.99
N ILE A 103 -12.02 -14.13 31.55
CA ILE A 103 -10.71 -14.26 30.90
C ILE A 103 -10.84 -15.02 29.58
N TYR A 104 -11.52 -16.18 29.60
CA TYR A 104 -11.70 -17.01 28.40
C TYR A 104 -12.38 -16.25 27.24
N PHE A 105 -13.50 -15.57 27.51
CA PHE A 105 -14.20 -14.81 26.48
C PHE A 105 -13.39 -13.60 26.00
N ALA A 106 -12.64 -12.94 26.89
CA ALA A 106 -11.78 -11.82 26.51
C ALA A 106 -10.61 -12.28 25.61
N GLU A 107 -9.97 -13.42 25.91
CA GLU A 107 -8.92 -13.99 25.07
C GLU A 107 -9.46 -14.38 23.68
N MET A 108 -10.64 -14.99 23.61
CA MET A 108 -11.30 -15.31 22.34
C MET A 108 -11.65 -14.05 21.53
N SER A 109 -12.17 -13.02 22.20
CA SER A 109 -12.45 -11.71 21.59
C SER A 109 -11.18 -11.10 21.00
N LYS A 110 -10.10 -11.04 21.79
CA LYS A 110 -8.79 -10.55 21.36
C LYS A 110 -8.26 -11.34 20.16
N GLY A 111 -8.31 -12.68 20.21
CA GLY A 111 -7.86 -13.53 19.10
C GLY A 111 -8.56 -13.23 17.78
N ASN A 112 -9.88 -13.05 17.81
CA ASN A 112 -10.65 -12.66 16.62
C ASN A 112 -10.28 -11.26 16.12
N ALA A 113 -10.10 -10.29 17.02
CA ALA A 113 -9.69 -8.94 16.64
C ALA A 113 -8.26 -8.91 16.04
N SER A 114 -7.33 -9.67 16.62
CA SER A 114 -5.98 -9.83 16.07
C SER A 114 -6.00 -10.46 14.67
N GLN A 115 -6.88 -11.45 14.43
CA GLN A 115 -7.05 -12.04 13.11
C GLN A 115 -7.56 -11.00 12.09
N VAL A 116 -8.56 -10.19 12.47
CA VAL A 116 -9.04 -9.08 11.63
C VAL A 116 -7.92 -8.09 11.31
N ILE A 117 -7.04 -7.76 12.26
CA ILE A 117 -5.88 -6.88 12.02
C ILE A 117 -4.94 -7.49 10.98
N LEU A 118 -4.62 -8.79 11.10
CA LEU A 118 -3.72 -9.47 10.17
C LEU A 118 -4.31 -9.50 8.75
N ASP A 119 -5.58 -9.88 8.62
CA ASP A 119 -6.25 -9.96 7.33
C ASP A 119 -6.45 -8.57 6.69
N ALA A 120 -6.79 -7.56 7.49
CA ALA A 120 -6.89 -6.19 7.02
C ALA A 120 -5.52 -5.68 6.51
N ASN A 121 -4.43 -5.91 7.23
CA ASN A 121 -3.08 -5.51 6.80
C ASN A 121 -2.66 -6.21 5.50
N SER A 122 -3.01 -7.49 5.34
CA SER A 122 -2.78 -8.22 4.09
C SER A 122 -3.50 -7.55 2.92
N ARG A 123 -4.81 -7.28 3.06
CA ARG A 123 -5.63 -6.60 2.03
C ARG A 123 -5.18 -5.18 1.74
N ILE A 124 -4.76 -4.43 2.76
CA ILE A 124 -4.16 -3.09 2.60
C ILE A 124 -2.93 -3.19 1.70
N THR A 125 -2.05 -4.15 1.98
CA THR A 125 -0.81 -4.36 1.21
C THR A 125 -1.12 -4.71 -0.24
N GLU A 126 -2.06 -5.63 -0.47
CA GLU A 126 -2.50 -6.00 -1.82
C GLU A 126 -3.11 -4.82 -2.59
N THR A 127 -3.95 -4.02 -1.94
CA THR A 127 -4.63 -2.87 -2.55
C THR A 127 -3.62 -1.79 -2.93
N ILE A 128 -2.66 -1.50 -2.05
CA ILE A 128 -1.57 -0.55 -2.34
C ILE A 128 -0.71 -1.06 -3.51
N GLN A 129 -0.35 -2.34 -3.52
CA GLN A 129 0.43 -2.92 -4.61
C GLN A 129 -0.29 -2.86 -5.96
N LYS A 130 -1.59 -3.22 -6.00
CA LYS A 130 -2.42 -3.10 -7.21
C LYS A 130 -2.44 -1.66 -7.72
N ASN A 131 -2.65 -0.68 -6.83
CA ASN A 131 -2.67 0.73 -7.20
C ASN A 131 -1.32 1.23 -7.72
N GLN A 132 -0.20 0.77 -7.14
CA GLN A 132 1.14 1.09 -7.64
C GLN A 132 1.40 0.49 -9.03
N GLN A 133 0.99 -0.77 -9.25
CA GLN A 133 1.14 -1.42 -10.57
C GLN A 133 0.34 -0.67 -11.65
N ILE A 134 -0.91 -0.29 -11.35
CA ILE A 134 -1.75 0.50 -12.27
C ILE A 134 -1.07 1.83 -12.61
N MET A 135 -0.50 2.51 -11.61
CA MET A 135 0.21 3.77 -11.81
C MET A 135 1.44 3.60 -12.73
N ILE A 136 2.26 2.57 -12.49
CA ILE A 136 3.44 2.28 -13.31
C ILE A 136 3.04 1.99 -14.75
N ILE A 137 2.02 1.15 -14.96
CA ILE A 137 1.51 0.82 -16.31
C ILE A 137 1.01 2.08 -17.01
N SER A 138 0.27 2.94 -16.31
CA SER A 138 -0.26 4.19 -16.85
C SER A 138 0.87 5.12 -17.31
N ILE A 139 1.95 5.25 -16.53
CA ILE A 139 3.13 6.04 -16.90
C ILE A 139 3.79 5.46 -18.17
N ILE A 140 3.97 4.15 -18.24
CA ILE A 140 4.57 3.49 -19.42
C ILE A 140 3.74 3.76 -20.67
N ILE A 141 2.42 3.63 -20.59
CA ILE A 141 1.52 3.91 -21.72
C ILE A 141 1.68 5.36 -22.20
N ILE A 142 1.70 6.33 -21.28
CA ILE A 142 1.89 7.75 -21.61
C ILE A 142 3.21 7.97 -22.35
N VAL A 143 4.31 7.38 -21.87
CA VAL A 143 5.63 7.50 -22.51
C VAL A 143 5.61 6.93 -23.93
N VAL A 144 5.01 5.75 -24.12
CA VAL A 144 4.89 5.13 -25.44
C VAL A 144 4.10 6.01 -26.41
N VAL A 145 2.98 6.57 -25.96
CA VAL A 145 2.15 7.49 -26.77
C VAL A 145 2.96 8.73 -27.19
N ILE A 146 3.72 9.32 -26.26
CA ILE A 146 4.57 10.48 -26.57
C ILE A 146 5.60 10.14 -27.65
N ILE A 147 6.26 8.97 -27.57
CA ILE A 147 7.24 8.53 -28.57
C ILE A 147 6.57 8.37 -29.95
N ILE A 148 5.39 7.77 -30.01
CA ILE A 148 4.63 7.58 -31.25
C ILE A 148 4.26 8.93 -31.86
N VAL A 149 3.80 9.89 -31.06
CA VAL A 149 3.43 11.23 -31.54
C VAL A 149 4.65 11.98 -32.08
N ILE A 150 5.79 11.91 -31.40
CA ILE A 150 7.03 12.56 -31.86
C ILE A 150 7.52 11.92 -33.17
N ALA A 151 7.55 10.59 -33.25
CA ALA A 151 7.98 9.88 -34.45
C ALA A 151 7.05 10.13 -35.64
N GLY A 152 5.73 10.07 -35.40
CA GLY A 152 4.70 10.35 -36.41
C GLY A 152 4.78 11.80 -36.90
N GLY A 153 4.89 12.77 -35.98
CA GLY A 153 5.05 14.18 -36.31
C GLY A 153 6.31 14.45 -37.14
N PHE A 154 7.43 13.81 -36.81
CA PHE A 154 8.67 13.92 -37.57
C PHE A 154 8.53 13.36 -39.00
N LEU A 155 7.87 12.22 -39.17
CA LEU A 155 7.61 11.64 -40.49
C LEU A 155 6.72 12.53 -41.35
N ILE A 156 5.63 13.06 -40.79
CA ILE A 156 4.73 13.99 -41.48
C ILE A 156 5.49 15.25 -41.90
N TYR A 157 6.27 15.84 -40.98
CA TYR A 157 7.09 17.01 -41.29
C TYR A 157 8.07 16.75 -42.45
N LYS A 158 8.75 15.60 -42.44
CA LYS A 158 9.69 15.21 -43.52
C LYS A 158 8.98 15.05 -44.87
N LEU A 159 7.76 14.51 -44.89
CA LEU A 159 6.96 14.37 -46.11
C LEU A 159 6.50 15.74 -46.65
N VAL A 160 5.99 16.61 -45.78
CA VAL A 160 5.57 17.96 -46.16
C VAL A 160 6.75 18.76 -46.72
N LYS A 161 7.92 18.70 -46.08
CA LYS A 161 9.13 19.36 -46.57
C LYS A 161 9.51 18.88 -47.97
N LYS A 162 9.56 17.56 -48.20
CA LYS A 162 9.83 17.00 -49.54
C LYS A 162 8.81 17.45 -50.59
N TYR A 163 7.54 17.56 -50.20
CA TYR A 163 6.49 18.02 -51.10
C TYR A 163 6.67 19.51 -51.48
N GLN A 164 7.00 20.36 -50.50
CA GLN A 164 7.28 21.78 -50.76
C GLN A 164 8.51 21.96 -51.66
N GLU A 165 9.61 21.23 -51.40
CA GLU A 165 10.81 21.27 -52.24
C GLU A 165 10.53 20.89 -53.70
N LYS A 166 9.73 19.84 -53.93
CA LYS A 166 9.30 19.46 -55.29
C LYS A 166 8.44 20.53 -55.96
N LYS A 167 7.54 21.18 -55.22
CA LYS A 167 6.70 22.27 -55.75
C LYS A 167 7.56 23.48 -56.16
N LEU A 168 8.55 23.82 -55.34
CA LEU A 168 9.47 24.93 -55.59
C LEU A 168 10.37 24.67 -56.81
N MET A 169 10.86 23.44 -56.99
CA MET A 169 11.61 23.07 -58.21
C MET A 169 10.76 23.18 -59.47
N LYS A 170 9.50 22.73 -59.44
CA LYS A 170 8.60 22.86 -60.60
C LYS A 170 8.35 24.30 -61.01
N MET A 171 8.16 25.21 -60.04
CA MET A 171 8.01 26.64 -60.31
C MET A 171 9.29 27.29 -60.85
N LYS A 172 10.47 26.87 -60.38
CA LYS A 172 11.74 27.38 -60.93
C LYS A 172 11.96 26.97 -62.38
N ILE A 173 11.56 25.75 -62.76
CA ILE A 173 11.73 25.28 -64.14
C ILE A 173 10.79 26.05 -65.09
N SER A 174 9.52 26.29 -64.71
CA SER A 174 8.60 27.05 -65.58
C SER A 174 9.02 28.51 -65.79
N LEU A 175 9.64 29.14 -64.80
CA LEU A 175 10.15 30.52 -64.91
C LEU A 175 11.39 30.63 -65.80
N VAL A 176 12.15 29.55 -65.97
CA VAL A 176 13.29 29.51 -66.89
C VAL A 176 12.79 29.29 -68.31
N ASP A 177 11.80 28.42 -68.51
CA ASP A 177 11.18 28.20 -69.83
C ASP A 177 10.44 29.44 -70.35
N GLU A 178 9.81 30.25 -69.49
CA GLU A 178 9.18 31.53 -69.88
C GLU A 178 10.18 32.68 -70.13
N GLY A 179 11.44 32.52 -69.74
CA GLY A 179 12.50 33.53 -69.94
C GLY A 179 13.32 33.34 -71.23
N GLU A 180 13.09 32.25 -71.97
CA GLU A 180 13.79 31.91 -73.22
C GLU A 180 12.96 32.20 -74.49
N GLU A 181 11.75 32.76 -74.39
CA GLU A 181 10.98 33.34 -75.51
C GLU A 181 11.23 34.84 -75.69
#